data_AF-A0A438JHR9-F1
#
_entry.id   AF-A0A438JHR9-F1
#
_cell.length_a   1.000
_cell.length_b   1.000
_cell.length_c   1.000
_cell.angle_alpha   90.00
_cell.angle_beta   90.00
_cell.angle_gamma   90.00
#
_symmetry.space_group_name_H-M   'P 1'
#
loop_
_entity.id
_entity.type
_entity.pdbx_description
1 polymer ?
#
loop_
_entity_poly.entity_id
_entity_poly.type
_entity_poly.pdbx_seq_one_letter_code
_entity_poly.pdbx_strand_id
1 'polypeptide(L)'
;MSLLASHSSPMNLSIYLARTMGPFEVWLSQSDSREEQVVMVNGLRAMALPQVEAFCSTDFRLNLIATKLGVQKITGITVFDIREKRTYEPLPDLEIFVDSV
;
A
#
# COMPACT_ATOMS: atom_id res chain seq x y z
N MET A 1 -21.46 10.60 -2.51
CA MET A 1 -20.03 10.39 -2.78
C MET A 1 -19.96 9.39 -3.92
N SER A 2 -19.67 9.85 -5.13
CA SER A 2 -19.63 9.01 -6.33
C SER A 2 -18.24 8.39 -6.45
N LEU A 3 -18.13 7.06 -6.58
CA LEU A 3 -16.85 6.45 -6.95
C LEU A 3 -16.51 6.85 -8.38
N LEU A 4 -15.26 7.27 -8.62
CA LEU A 4 -14.80 7.64 -9.96
C LEU A 4 -14.05 6.49 -10.65
N ALA A 5 -13.14 5.81 -9.95
CA ALA A 5 -12.45 4.63 -10.48
C ALA A 5 -11.87 3.73 -9.38
N SER A 6 -11.69 2.45 -9.71
CA SER A 6 -10.90 1.50 -8.92
C SER A 6 -9.59 1.18 -9.64
N HIS A 7 -8.47 1.26 -8.92
CA HIS A 7 -7.14 0.90 -9.42
C HIS A 7 -6.56 -0.25 -8.60
N SER A 8 -5.86 -1.18 -9.25
CA SER A 8 -5.20 -2.29 -8.56
C SER A 8 -3.75 -2.38 -9.01
N SER A 9 -2.83 -2.05 -8.10
CA SER A 9 -1.40 -2.02 -8.39
C SER A 9 -0.73 -3.31 -7.86
N PRO A 10 -0.04 -4.09 -8.73
CA PRO A 10 0.71 -5.26 -8.30
C PRO A 10 1.99 -4.84 -7.56
N MET A 11 2.26 -5.51 -6.45
CA MET A 11 3.42 -5.28 -5.60
C MET A 11 4.11 -6.60 -5.29
N ASN A 12 5.42 -6.55 -5.05
CA ASN A 12 6.23 -7.69 -4.62
C ASN A 12 7.04 -7.32 -3.38
N LEU A 13 6.98 -8.15 -2.34
CA LEU A 13 7.82 -8.05 -1.16
C LEU A 13 8.87 -9.17 -1.19
N SER A 14 10.14 -8.81 -1.27
CA SER A 14 11.27 -9.74 -1.30
C SER A 14 12.09 -9.71 -0.01
N ILE A 15 12.46 -10.88 0.52
CA ILE A 15 13.28 -11.02 1.72
C ILE A 15 14.71 -11.36 1.35
N TYR A 16 15.66 -10.48 1.68
CA TYR A 16 17.10 -10.69 1.45
C TYR A 16 17.87 -11.17 2.69
N LEU A 17 17.16 -11.67 3.70
CA LEU A 17 17.72 -12.18 4.94
C LEU A 17 17.71 -13.72 4.94
N ALA A 18 18.71 -14.33 5.57
CA ALA A 18 18.80 -15.78 5.76
C ALA A 18 17.87 -16.30 6.88
N ARG A 19 16.67 -15.72 7.01
CA ARG A 19 15.63 -16.15 7.94
C ARG A 19 14.24 -15.81 7.41
N THR A 20 13.24 -16.56 7.86
CA THR A 20 11.82 -16.24 7.63
C THR A 20 11.44 -14.95 8.36
N MET A 21 10.67 -14.10 7.69
CA MET A 21 10.25 -12.78 8.19
C MET A 21 8.72 -12.64 8.20
N GLY A 22 8.19 -11.64 8.90
CA GLY A 22 6.75 -11.40 9.03
C GLY A 22 6.04 -12.31 10.05
N PRO A 23 4.70 -12.33 10.11
CA PRO A 23 3.78 -11.72 9.15
C PRO A 23 3.87 -10.21 9.11
N PHE A 24 3.46 -9.64 7.98
CA PHE A 24 3.56 -8.20 7.76
C PHE A 24 2.19 -7.54 7.69
N GLU A 25 2.17 -6.23 7.93
CA GLU A 25 1.06 -5.36 7.60
C GLU A 25 1.54 -4.26 6.68
N VAL A 26 0.83 -4.04 5.57
CA VAL A 26 1.08 -2.94 4.64
C VAL A 26 0.12 -1.81 4.98
N TRP A 27 0.65 -0.62 5.22
CA TRP A 27 -0.08 0.58 5.61
C TRP A 27 0.10 1.68 4.59
N LEU A 28 -0.78 2.67 4.66
CA LEU A 28 -0.66 3.92 3.92
C LEU A 28 -0.71 5.06 4.92
N SER A 29 0.31 5.93 4.90
CA SER A 29 0.31 7.09 5.78
C SER A 29 -0.84 8.02 5.40
N GLN A 30 -1.53 8.52 6.43
CA GLN A 30 -2.50 9.59 6.24
C GLN A 30 -1.73 10.90 6.33
N SER A 31 -1.85 11.76 5.33
CA SER A 31 -1.45 13.15 5.47
C SER A 31 -2.38 13.80 6.49
N ASP A 32 -1.84 14.28 7.62
CA ASP A 32 -2.58 15.03 8.67
C ASP A 32 -3.12 16.40 8.17
N SER A 33 -2.88 16.75 6.92
CA SER A 33 -3.43 17.96 6.31
C SER A 33 -4.93 17.80 6.07
N ARG A 34 -5.70 18.87 6.30
CA ARG A 34 -7.11 19.00 5.91
C ARG A 34 -7.34 18.92 4.38
N GLU A 35 -6.32 18.54 3.61
CA GLU A 35 -6.43 18.32 2.18
C GLU A 35 -7.16 16.99 1.96
N GLU A 36 -8.30 17.11 1.31
CA GLU A 36 -9.23 16.03 1.01
C GLU A 36 -8.50 14.85 0.34
N GLN A 37 -8.35 13.74 1.10
CA GLN A 37 -7.67 12.52 0.68
C GLN A 37 -8.18 12.07 -0.68
N VAL A 38 -7.29 12.08 -1.66
CA VAL A 38 -7.61 11.83 -3.07
C VAL A 38 -7.87 10.35 -3.33
N VAL A 39 -7.26 9.45 -2.55
CA VAL A 39 -7.39 8.01 -2.72
C VAL A 39 -7.78 7.35 -1.40
N MET A 40 -8.84 6.53 -1.43
CA MET A 40 -9.28 5.67 -0.33
C MET A 40 -8.89 4.24 -0.64
N VAL A 41 -8.24 3.54 0.28
CA VAL A 41 -7.85 2.14 0.07
C VAL A 41 -8.88 1.25 0.70
N ASN A 42 -9.86 0.81 -0.10
CA ASN A 42 -10.85 -0.23 0.28
C ASN A 42 -11.51 -0.07 1.67
N GLY A 43 -11.56 1.13 2.26
CA GLY A 43 -11.94 1.30 3.68
C GLY A 43 -11.06 0.52 4.70
N LEU A 44 -9.95 -0.10 4.27
CA LEU A 44 -9.08 -0.95 5.07
C LEU A 44 -7.73 -0.25 5.26
N ARG A 45 -7.45 0.10 6.53
CA ARG A 45 -6.28 0.87 6.98
C ARG A 45 -4.95 0.10 6.85
N ALA A 46 -5.02 -1.23 6.74
CA ALA A 46 -3.87 -2.11 6.63
C ALA A 46 -4.23 -3.39 5.85
N MET A 47 -3.26 -3.95 5.13
CA MET A 47 -3.36 -5.27 4.48
C MET A 47 -2.39 -6.24 5.15
N ALA A 48 -2.90 -7.36 5.66
CA ALA A 48 -2.06 -8.41 6.23
C ALA A 48 -1.40 -9.24 5.11
N LEU A 49 -0.11 -9.50 5.25
CA LEU A 49 0.66 -10.42 4.42
C LEU A 49 1.18 -11.59 5.27
N PRO A 50 1.23 -12.81 4.71
CA PRO A 50 1.76 -13.96 5.42
C PRO A 50 3.26 -13.81 5.69
N GLN A 51 3.82 -14.79 6.41
CA GLN A 51 5.27 -14.91 6.51
C GLN A 51 5.90 -15.20 5.16
N VAL A 52 7.13 -14.73 4.97
CA VAL A 52 7.91 -14.98 3.75
C VAL A 52 9.21 -15.65 4.15
N GLU A 53 9.52 -16.77 3.50
CA GLU A 53 10.73 -17.55 3.75
C GLU A 53 12.01 -16.78 3.36
N ALA A 54 13.15 -17.25 3.86
CA ALA A 54 14.45 -16.69 3.55
C ALA A 54 14.70 -16.69 2.03
N PHE A 55 15.14 -15.57 1.47
CA PHE A 55 15.43 -15.41 0.03
C PHE A 55 14.22 -15.63 -0.91
N CYS A 56 13.00 -15.58 -0.37
CA CYS A 56 11.77 -15.68 -1.15
C CYS A 56 11.07 -14.32 -1.27
N SER A 57 10.02 -14.29 -2.10
CA SER A 57 9.14 -13.14 -2.23
C SER A 57 7.67 -13.54 -2.17
N THR A 58 6.81 -12.56 -1.90
CA THR A 58 5.36 -12.70 -2.00
C THR A 58 4.78 -11.57 -2.82
N ASP A 59 3.88 -11.90 -3.73
CA ASP A 59 3.10 -10.93 -4.47
C ASP A 59 1.85 -10.53 -3.70
N PHE A 60 1.47 -9.26 -3.81
CA PHE A 60 0.22 -8.75 -3.28
C PHE A 60 -0.32 -7.63 -4.17
N ARG A 61 -1.59 -7.26 -3.97
CA ARG A 61 -2.23 -6.20 -4.77
C ARG A 61 -2.76 -5.11 -3.86
N LEU A 62 -2.36 -3.88 -4.15
CA LEU A 62 -2.94 -2.71 -3.52
C LEU A 62 -4.16 -2.28 -4.31
N ASN A 63 -5.34 -2.42 -3.70
CA ASN A 63 -6.61 -2.01 -4.28
C ASN A 63 -7.00 -0.62 -3.77
N LEU A 64 -7.05 0.32 -4.69
CA LEU A 64 -7.22 1.74 -4.45
C LEU A 64 -8.53 2.21 -5.07
N ILE A 65 -9.25 3.06 -4.36
CA ILE A 65 -10.47 3.72 -4.83
C ILE A 65 -10.16 5.20 -4.96
N ALA A 66 -10.18 5.68 -6.19
CA ALA A 66 -9.99 7.10 -6.48
C ALA A 66 -11.28 7.87 -6.20
N THR A 67 -11.15 9.00 -5.50
CA THR A 67 -12.26 9.90 -5.17
C THR A 67 -12.25 11.17 -6.01
N LYS A 68 -11.18 11.43 -6.77
CA LYS A 68 -11.10 12.55 -7.73
C LYS A 68 -10.63 12.10 -9.12
N LEU A 69 -10.90 12.95 -10.12
CA LEU A 69 -10.32 12.83 -11.46
C LEU A 69 -8.91 13.43 -11.48
N GLY A 70 -8.14 13.08 -12.51
CA GLY A 70 -6.78 13.55 -12.74
C GLY A 70 -5.71 12.66 -12.11
N VAL A 71 -4.49 13.21 -12.02
CA VAL A 71 -3.34 12.54 -11.40
C VAL A 71 -3.52 12.54 -9.90
N GLN A 72 -3.42 11.36 -9.30
CA GLN A 72 -3.49 11.15 -7.87
C GLN A 72 -2.22 10.49 -7.40
N LYS A 73 -1.59 11.15 -6.43
CA LYS A 73 -0.35 10.71 -5.82
C LYS A 73 -0.66 9.95 -4.54
N ILE A 74 -0.15 8.72 -4.44
CA ILE A 74 -0.24 7.85 -3.28
C ILE A 74 1.14 7.81 -2.64
N THR A 75 1.21 8.22 -1.39
CA THR A 75 2.48 8.34 -0.65
C THR A 75 2.42 7.49 0.61
N GLY A 76 3.59 7.27 1.23
CA GLY A 76 3.65 6.67 2.56
C GLY A 76 3.21 5.21 2.64
N ILE A 77 3.33 4.45 1.54
CA ILE A 77 3.13 3.00 1.56
C ILE A 77 4.24 2.39 2.41
N THR A 78 3.92 1.85 3.58
CA THR A 78 4.92 1.29 4.51
C THR A 78 4.59 -0.15 4.84
N VAL A 79 5.63 -0.91 5.21
CA VAL A 79 5.49 -2.30 5.66
C VAL A 79 5.91 -2.38 7.12
N PHE A 80 5.10 -3.04 7.93
CA PHE A 80 5.35 -3.30 9.34
C PHE A 80 5.53 -4.81 9.56
N ASP A 81 6.66 -5.22 10.15
CA ASP A 81 6.85 -6.60 10.62
C ASP A 81 6.24 -6.73 12.03
N ILE A 82 5.21 -7.57 12.14
CA ILE A 82 4.48 -7.78 13.40
C ILE A 82 5.36 -8.47 14.45
N ARG A 83 6.26 -9.38 14.04
CA ARG A 83 7.13 -10.13 14.97
C ARG A 83 8.27 -9.26 15.47
N GLU A 84 8.94 -8.57 14.58
CA GLU A 84 10.08 -7.71 14.92
C GLU A 84 9.65 -6.36 15.50
N LYS A 85 8.35 -6.02 15.40
CA LYS A 85 7.78 -4.71 15.77
C LYS A 85 8.54 -3.58 15.08
N ARG A 86 8.83 -3.76 13.80
CA ARG A 86 9.67 -2.86 13.01
C ARG A 86 8.89 -2.34 11.80
N THR A 87 8.91 -1.03 11.63
CA THR A 87 8.46 -0.37 10.40
C THR A 87 9.64 -0.21 9.45
N TYR A 88 9.46 -0.58 8.19
CA TYR A 88 10.43 -0.35 7.13
C TYR A 88 10.22 1.00 6.45
N GLU A 89 11.24 1.48 5.74
CA GLU A 89 11.17 2.69 4.95
C GLU A 89 9.99 2.64 3.96
N PRO A 90 9.29 3.76 3.74
CA PRO A 90 8.18 3.82 2.81
C PRO A 90 8.65 3.53 1.38
N LEU A 91 7.77 2.89 0.61
CA LEU A 91 7.97 2.72 -0.82
C LEU A 91 7.92 4.09 -1.53
N PRO A 92 8.50 4.19 -2.74
CA PRO A 92 8.35 5.36 -3.59
C PRO A 92 6.87 5.70 -3.82
N ASP A 93 6.61 6.98 -4.03
CA ASP A 93 5.27 7.47 -4.33
C ASP A 93 4.75 6.84 -5.63
N LEU A 94 3.48 6.42 -5.62
CA LEU A 94 2.79 5.87 -6.78
C LEU A 94 1.85 6.93 -7.35
N GLU A 95 1.91 7.17 -8.66
CA GLU A 95 0.96 8.04 -9.34
C GLU A 95 -0.02 7.21 -10.16
N ILE A 96 -1.31 7.52 -10.01
CA ILE A 96 -2.38 6.95 -10.84
C ILE A 96 -3.10 8.07 -11.56
N PHE A 97 -3.47 7.85 -12.82
CA PHE A 97 -4.30 8.77 -13.59
C PHE A 97 -5.73 8.23 -13.64
N VAL A 98 -6.69 9.08 -13.29
CA VAL A 98 -8.12 8.73 -13.28
C VAL A 98 -8.87 9.68 -14.19
N ASP A 99 -9.47 9.11 -15.23
CA ASP A 99 -10.28 9.86 -16.18
C ASP A 99 -11.77 9.56 -15.97
N SER A 100 -12.63 10.46 -16.46
CA SER A 100 -14.06 10.15 -16.54
C SER A 100 -14.27 9.13 -17.65
N VAL A 101 -14.98 8.04 -17.32
CA VAL A 101 -15.40 7.01 -18.29
C VAL A 101 -16.46 7.57 -19.22
#